data_AF-A0A7S3HS66-F1
#
_entry.id   AF-A0A7S3HS66-F1
#
_cell.length_a   1.000
_cell.length_b   1.000
_cell.length_c   1.000
_cell.angle_alpha   90.00
_cell.angle_beta   90.00
_cell.angle_gamma   90.00
#
_symmetry.space_group_name_H-M   'P 1'
#
loop_
_entity.id
_entity.type
_entity.pdbx_description
1 polymer ?
#
loop_
_entity_poly.entity_id
_entity_poly.type
_entity_poly.pdbx_seq_one_letter_code
_entity_poly.pdbx_strand_id
1 'polypeptide(L)'
;QGLNEGLNILRAPGCFPHGITVSAMGYFRTGSTLLFNVARLWAALASEGGLMSGFGCNARKKIAGSSCTVVCKDHAFKKGVAESTDIVLMSRRDPFESVCSRKIMGQWKTDGSAKKEAVSQCHALMEMQRDIYLTRREKGKDIAVDVQLQDYIDKPEAAVISIGRA
;
A
#
# COMPACT_ATOMS: atom_id res chain seq x y z
N GLN A 1 16.64 14.37 -23.97
CA GLN A 1 15.34 14.66 -24.62
C GLN A 1 14.22 13.74 -24.11
N GLY A 2 14.45 12.43 -23.91
CA GLY A 2 13.37 11.51 -23.51
C GLY A 2 12.72 11.69 -22.11
N LEU A 3 13.39 12.26 -21.11
CA LEU A 3 12.77 12.42 -19.77
C LEU A 3 11.59 13.40 -19.77
N ASN A 4 11.76 14.57 -20.39
CA ASN A 4 10.70 15.58 -20.46
C ASN A 4 9.51 15.07 -21.29
N GLU A 5 9.79 14.35 -22.38
CA GLU A 5 8.76 13.70 -23.19
C GLU A 5 7.98 12.64 -22.39
N GLY A 6 8.69 11.76 -21.67
CA GLY A 6 8.06 10.77 -20.78
C GLY A 6 7.22 11.40 -19.67
N LEU A 7 7.70 12.48 -19.05
CA LEU A 7 6.93 13.22 -18.05
C LEU A 7 5.68 13.86 -18.65
N ASN A 8 5.78 14.44 -19.85
CA ASN A 8 4.64 15.02 -20.55
C ASN A 8 3.59 13.96 -20.88
N ILE A 9 4.00 12.74 -21.25
CA ILE A 9 3.09 11.61 -21.46
C ILE A 9 2.40 11.23 -20.15
N LEU A 10 3.15 11.07 -19.06
CA LEU A 10 2.59 10.69 -17.76
C LEU A 10 1.60 11.72 -17.21
N ARG A 11 1.81 13.00 -17.53
CA ARG A 11 0.99 14.13 -17.06
C ARG A 11 -0.11 14.50 -18.05
N ALA A 12 -0.18 13.84 -19.21
CA ALA A 12 -1.21 14.10 -20.18
C ALA A 12 -2.60 13.81 -19.58
N PRO A 13 -3.63 14.60 -19.94
CA PRO A 13 -4.98 14.38 -19.46
C PRO A 13 -5.44 12.93 -19.68
N GLY A 14 -5.88 12.27 -18.61
CA GLY A 14 -6.34 10.88 -18.64
C GLY A 14 -5.26 9.81 -18.38
N CYS A 15 -3.98 10.17 -18.34
CA CYS A 15 -2.90 9.22 -18.01
C CYS A 15 -2.71 9.01 -16.50
N PHE A 16 -2.79 10.08 -15.71
CA PHE A 16 -2.75 9.99 -14.25
C PHE A 16 -3.89 10.83 -13.67
N PRO A 17 -4.75 10.26 -12.81
CA PRO A 17 -5.84 11.01 -12.21
C PRO A 17 -5.30 12.00 -11.16
N HIS A 18 -5.72 13.27 -11.25
CA HIS A 18 -5.30 14.32 -10.32
C HIS A 18 -6.21 14.40 -9.10
N GLY A 19 -5.66 14.82 -7.96
CA GLY A 19 -6.43 15.00 -6.72
C GLY A 19 -6.92 13.69 -6.08
N ILE A 20 -6.36 12.55 -6.48
CA ILE A 20 -6.72 11.24 -5.92
C ILE A 20 -6.03 10.99 -4.59
N THR A 21 -6.57 10.03 -3.82
CA THR A 21 -5.90 9.51 -2.63
C THR A 21 -5.66 8.01 -2.79
N VAL A 22 -4.39 7.61 -2.72
CA VAL A 22 -3.94 6.23 -2.78
C VAL A 22 -3.40 5.81 -1.42
N SER A 23 -3.93 4.71 -0.88
CA SER A 23 -3.41 4.05 0.31
C SER A 23 -2.62 2.80 -0.10
N ALA A 24 -1.31 2.83 0.12
CA ALA A 24 -0.46 1.65 0.07
C ALA A 24 -0.61 0.87 1.38
N MET A 25 -1.19 -0.32 1.29
CA MET A 25 -1.57 -1.13 2.43
C MET A 25 -0.91 -2.51 2.39
N GLY A 26 -1.00 -3.18 3.51
CA GLY A 26 -0.54 -4.55 3.71
C GLY A 26 -0.32 -4.77 5.20
N TYR A 27 -0.58 -5.99 5.67
CA TYR A 27 -0.29 -6.34 7.04
C TYR A 27 1.20 -6.13 7.36
N PHE A 28 1.56 -6.07 8.64
CA PHE A 28 2.94 -5.73 9.00
C PHE A 28 3.95 -6.69 8.38
N ARG A 29 5.03 -6.12 7.83
CA ARG A 29 6.14 -6.88 7.24
C ARG A 29 5.75 -7.69 5.98
N THR A 30 4.75 -7.25 5.23
CA THR A 30 4.41 -7.74 3.87
C THR A 30 5.33 -7.24 2.79
N GLY A 31 5.96 -6.08 3.01
CA GLY A 31 6.59 -5.28 1.95
C GLY A 31 5.77 -4.04 1.56
N SER A 32 4.69 -3.71 2.27
CA SER A 32 3.90 -2.48 2.00
C SER A 32 4.69 -1.16 2.04
N THR A 33 5.89 -1.11 2.66
CA THR A 33 6.81 0.05 2.52
C THR A 33 7.36 0.18 1.10
N LEU A 34 7.74 -0.93 0.48
CA LEU A 34 8.20 -0.98 -0.91
C LEU A 34 7.08 -0.49 -1.83
N LEU A 35 5.88 -1.04 -1.65
CA LEU A 35 4.69 -0.60 -2.39
C LEU A 35 4.45 0.90 -2.29
N PHE A 36 4.49 1.43 -1.06
CA PHE A 36 4.33 2.84 -0.80
C PHE A 36 5.35 3.69 -1.55
N ASN A 37 6.63 3.29 -1.56
CA ASN A 37 7.67 4.05 -2.24
C ASN A 37 7.52 4.02 -3.77
N VAL A 38 7.09 2.89 -4.34
CA VAL A 38 6.83 2.78 -5.80
C VAL A 38 5.61 3.64 -6.19
N ALA A 39 4.51 3.54 -5.46
CA ALA A 39 3.33 4.37 -5.69
C ALA A 39 3.63 5.87 -5.51
N ARG A 40 4.42 6.22 -4.49
CA ARG A 40 4.87 7.60 -4.26
C ARG A 40 5.72 8.10 -5.42
N LEU A 41 6.61 7.28 -5.97
CA LEU A 41 7.45 7.66 -7.09
C LEU A 41 6.61 7.94 -8.34
N TRP A 42 5.68 7.05 -8.68
CA TRP A 42 4.73 7.27 -9.79
C TRP A 42 3.96 8.57 -9.63
N ALA A 43 3.37 8.79 -8.45
CA ALA A 43 2.62 10.01 -8.17
C ALA A 43 3.52 11.27 -8.21
N ALA A 44 4.78 11.18 -7.79
CA ALA A 44 5.72 12.31 -7.83
C ALA A 44 6.08 12.71 -9.26
N LEU A 45 6.17 11.74 -10.18
CA LEU A 45 6.43 11.99 -11.59
C LEU A 45 5.18 12.57 -12.27
N ALA A 46 4.00 12.05 -11.96
CA ALA A 46 2.76 12.35 -12.68
C ALA A 46 1.89 13.48 -12.10
N SER A 47 2.04 13.84 -10.82
CA SER A 47 1.21 14.87 -10.18
C SER A 47 1.76 16.28 -10.44
N GLU A 48 1.14 17.04 -11.32
CA GLU A 48 1.47 18.47 -11.51
C GLU A 48 0.89 19.37 -10.40
N GLY A 49 -0.28 19.01 -9.85
CA GLY A 49 -0.99 19.78 -8.81
C GLY A 49 -0.42 19.66 -7.39
N GLY A 50 0.75 19.02 -7.23
CA GLY A 50 1.39 18.76 -5.94
C GLY A 50 1.08 17.37 -5.37
N LEU A 51 2.04 16.85 -4.60
CA LEU A 51 1.98 15.53 -3.97
C LEU A 51 2.16 15.64 -2.45
N MET A 52 1.22 15.06 -1.70
CA MET A 52 1.37 14.84 -0.26
C MET A 52 1.62 13.36 0.02
N SER A 53 2.72 13.03 0.72
CA SER A 53 3.04 11.62 0.96
C SER A 53 3.62 11.27 2.33
N GLY A 54 3.24 10.08 2.82
CA GLY A 54 3.81 9.43 4.03
C GLY A 54 2.79 8.64 4.85
N PHE A 55 3.07 8.38 6.13
CA PHE A 55 2.24 7.48 6.95
C PHE A 55 0.89 8.09 7.35
N GLY A 56 -0.18 7.28 7.32
CA GLY A 56 -1.53 7.61 7.77
C GLY A 56 -2.36 8.49 6.82
N CYS A 57 -3.31 7.88 6.10
CA CYS A 57 -4.13 8.58 5.10
C CYS A 57 -5.07 9.65 5.69
N ASN A 58 -5.75 9.35 6.80
CA ASN A 58 -6.74 10.26 7.38
C ASN A 58 -6.17 11.63 7.78
N ALA A 59 -4.93 11.66 8.29
CA ALA A 59 -4.28 12.91 8.70
C ALA A 59 -3.90 13.74 7.46
N ARG A 60 -3.42 13.08 6.41
CA ARG A 60 -2.95 13.75 5.19
C ARG A 60 -4.09 14.31 4.36
N LYS A 61 -5.18 13.55 4.23
CA LYS A 61 -6.37 14.00 3.51
C LYS A 61 -6.98 15.27 4.10
N LYS A 62 -6.86 15.49 5.41
CA LYS A 62 -7.34 16.71 6.07
C LYS A 62 -6.48 17.94 5.76
N ILE A 63 -5.22 17.75 5.37
CA ILE A 63 -4.25 18.82 5.10
C ILE A 63 -4.16 19.09 3.60
N ALA A 64 -4.34 18.05 2.77
CA ALA A 64 -4.27 18.17 1.32
C ALA A 64 -5.46 18.94 0.75
N GLY A 65 -5.19 19.92 -0.10
CA GLY A 65 -6.22 20.55 -0.94
C GLY A 65 -6.80 19.56 -1.95
N SER A 66 -7.98 19.86 -2.51
CA SER A 66 -8.70 18.97 -3.43
C SER A 66 -7.97 18.66 -4.74
N SER A 67 -7.02 19.50 -5.14
CA SER A 67 -6.18 19.29 -6.33
C SER A 67 -4.91 18.48 -6.06
N CYS A 68 -4.58 18.23 -4.78
CA CYS A 68 -3.33 17.57 -4.40
C CYS A 68 -3.52 16.06 -4.38
N THR A 69 -2.64 15.34 -5.09
CA THR A 69 -2.58 13.88 -4.99
C THR A 69 -2.01 13.49 -3.64
N VAL A 70 -2.65 12.53 -2.97
CA VAL A 70 -2.20 11.99 -1.68
C VAL A 70 -1.79 10.54 -1.84
N VAL A 71 -0.54 10.21 -1.50
CA VAL A 71 -0.07 8.82 -1.41
C VAL A 71 0.32 8.53 0.03
N CYS A 72 -0.35 7.59 0.67
CA CYS A 72 -0.15 7.31 2.08
C CYS A 72 0.08 5.84 2.35
N LYS A 73 0.69 5.54 3.50
CA LYS A 73 0.90 4.17 3.97
C LYS A 73 0.14 3.90 5.26
N ASP A 74 -0.62 2.80 5.29
CA ASP A 74 -1.31 2.30 6.48
C ASP A 74 -1.09 0.78 6.64
N HIS A 75 -0.85 0.33 7.88
CA HIS A 75 -0.67 -1.09 8.21
C HIS A 75 -1.95 -1.76 8.75
N ALA A 76 -2.89 -0.95 9.22
CA ALA A 76 -4.16 -1.41 9.76
C ALA A 76 -5.29 -0.75 8.97
N PHE A 77 -6.31 -1.54 8.69
CA PHE A 77 -7.49 -1.06 8.00
C PHE A 77 -8.31 -0.15 8.92
N LYS A 78 -8.48 1.11 8.52
CA LYS A 78 -9.28 2.10 9.24
C LYS A 78 -10.50 2.41 8.40
N LYS A 79 -11.69 2.38 9.01
CA LYS A 79 -13.00 2.51 8.34
C LYS A 79 -13.07 3.67 7.32
N GLY A 80 -12.48 4.83 7.61
CA GLY A 80 -12.48 6.00 6.72
C GLY A 80 -11.52 5.95 5.52
N VAL A 81 -10.53 5.05 5.52
CA VAL A 81 -9.60 4.88 4.38
C VAL A 81 -10.34 4.17 3.24
N ALA A 82 -11.01 3.06 3.54
CA ALA A 82 -11.77 2.24 2.59
C ALA A 82 -12.73 3.02 1.68
N GLU A 83 -13.43 3.98 2.26
CA GLU A 83 -14.56 4.67 1.64
C GLU A 83 -14.10 5.73 0.65
N SER A 84 -12.86 6.20 0.75
CA SER A 84 -12.47 7.45 0.09
C SER A 84 -11.07 7.45 -0.50
N THR A 85 -10.43 6.28 -0.57
CA THR A 85 -9.12 6.07 -1.19
C THR A 85 -9.12 4.85 -2.10
N ASP A 86 -8.27 4.89 -3.12
CA ASP A 86 -7.85 3.69 -3.83
C ASP A 86 -6.84 2.93 -2.98
N ILE A 87 -6.90 1.61 -3.03
CA ILE A 87 -6.04 0.75 -2.23
C ILE A 87 -5.11 0.00 -3.17
N VAL A 88 -3.81 0.24 -3.01
CA VAL A 88 -2.77 -0.63 -3.54
C VAL A 88 -2.33 -1.50 -2.38
N LEU A 89 -2.50 -2.81 -2.51
CA LEU A 89 -2.27 -3.78 -1.44
C LEU A 89 -1.05 -4.64 -1.74
N MET A 90 -0.23 -4.90 -0.72
CA MET A 90 0.70 -6.02 -0.75
C MET A 90 0.13 -7.11 0.15
N SER A 91 -0.68 -7.99 -0.42
CA SER A 91 -1.44 -8.96 0.37
C SER A 91 -0.70 -10.27 0.60
N ARG A 92 0.29 -10.62 -0.23
CA ARG A 92 0.90 -11.95 -0.15
C ARG A 92 2.40 -11.88 0.05
N ARG A 93 2.77 -12.22 1.28
CA ARG A 93 4.06 -12.78 1.68
C ARG A 93 3.72 -14.06 2.45
N ASP A 94 4.61 -15.04 2.49
CA ASP A 94 4.39 -16.17 3.39
C ASP A 94 4.23 -15.63 4.83
N PRO A 95 3.11 -15.91 5.54
CA PRO A 95 2.91 -15.46 6.91
C PRO A 95 4.05 -15.84 7.83
N PHE A 96 4.69 -17.00 7.62
CA PHE A 96 5.88 -17.43 8.36
C PHE A 96 7.01 -16.41 8.24
N GLU A 97 7.29 -15.91 7.05
CA GLU A 97 8.36 -14.92 6.86
C GLU A 97 8.05 -13.59 7.54
N SER A 98 6.78 -13.18 7.57
CA SER A 98 6.35 -11.99 8.30
C SER A 98 6.45 -12.18 9.81
N VAL A 99 6.09 -13.35 10.33
CA VAL A 99 6.29 -13.75 11.73
C VAL A 99 7.78 -13.74 12.09
N CYS A 100 8.65 -14.33 11.28
CA CYS A 100 10.10 -14.28 11.44
C CYS A 100 10.62 -12.84 11.45
N SER A 101 10.15 -12.01 10.52
CA SER A 101 10.54 -10.60 10.46
C SER A 101 10.11 -9.83 11.72
N ARG A 102 8.90 -10.08 12.24
CA ARG A 102 8.44 -9.49 13.50
C ARG A 102 9.32 -9.91 14.68
N LYS A 103 9.73 -11.17 14.74
CA LYS A 103 10.66 -11.67 15.77
C LYS A 103 11.99 -10.93 15.76
N ILE A 104 12.61 -10.78 14.59
CA ILE A 104 13.89 -10.07 14.43
C ILE A 104 13.76 -8.60 14.85
N MET A 105 12.61 -7.98 14.60
CA MET A 105 12.32 -6.59 14.96
C MET A 105 11.91 -6.41 16.44
N GLY A 106 12.02 -7.44 17.28
CA GLY A 106 11.63 -7.37 18.69
C GLY A 106 10.12 -7.22 18.92
N GLN A 107 9.28 -7.51 17.91
CA GLN A 107 7.81 -7.45 18.02
C GLN A 107 7.23 -8.78 18.53
N TRP A 108 7.94 -9.43 19.44
CA TRP A 108 7.66 -10.76 19.95
C TRP A 108 7.38 -10.70 21.44
N LYS A 109 6.25 -11.25 21.90
CA LYS A 109 5.99 -11.37 23.34
C LYS A 109 6.67 -12.63 23.91
N THR A 110 7.32 -12.48 25.05
CA THR A 110 8.08 -13.56 25.72
C THR A 110 7.30 -14.25 26.83
N ASP A 111 6.00 -13.99 26.97
CA ASP A 111 5.14 -14.46 28.08
C ASP A 111 4.54 -15.87 27.85
N GLY A 112 4.98 -16.59 26.81
CA GLY A 112 4.52 -17.94 26.50
C GLY A 112 5.49 -18.76 25.65
N SER A 113 5.04 -19.91 25.15
CA SER A 113 5.86 -20.73 24.24
C SER A 113 5.99 -20.08 22.86
N ALA A 114 7.16 -20.22 22.24
CA ALA A 114 7.42 -19.68 20.90
C ALA A 114 6.39 -20.15 19.85
N LYS A 115 5.88 -21.38 19.99
CA LYS A 115 4.83 -21.92 19.12
C LYS A 115 3.50 -21.17 19.28
N LYS A 116 3.07 -20.89 20.52
CA LYS A 116 1.83 -20.15 20.79
C LYS A 116 1.91 -18.73 20.24
N GLU A 117 3.03 -18.05 20.47
CA GLU A 117 3.24 -16.70 19.96
C GLU A 117 3.27 -16.68 18.42
N ALA A 118 3.97 -17.62 17.77
CA ALA A 118 3.97 -17.72 16.31
C ALA A 118 2.56 -17.87 15.72
N VAL A 119 1.72 -18.73 16.30
CA VAL A 119 0.32 -18.93 15.88
C VAL A 119 -0.50 -17.66 16.07
N SER A 120 -0.37 -17.00 17.23
CA SER A 120 -1.08 -15.74 17.51
C SER A 120 -0.69 -14.64 16.51
N GLN A 121 0.60 -14.48 16.25
CA GLN A 121 1.12 -13.52 15.28
C GLN A 121 0.59 -13.83 13.86
N CYS A 122 0.57 -15.10 13.46
CA CYS A 122 0.01 -15.54 12.18
C CYS A 122 -1.47 -15.16 12.05
N HIS A 123 -2.30 -15.52 13.03
CA HIS A 123 -3.73 -15.16 13.02
C HIS A 123 -3.95 -13.66 12.92
N ALA A 124 -3.23 -12.86 13.71
CA ALA A 124 -3.34 -11.41 13.66
C ALA A 124 -2.97 -10.82 12.29
N LEU A 125 -1.96 -11.39 11.60
CA LEU A 125 -1.59 -10.97 10.23
C LEU A 125 -2.70 -11.30 9.23
N MET A 126 -3.27 -12.51 9.32
CA MET A 126 -4.36 -12.95 8.43
C MET A 126 -5.65 -12.17 8.66
N GLU A 127 -5.97 -11.82 9.91
CA GLU A 127 -7.11 -10.95 10.24
C GLU A 127 -6.96 -9.57 9.61
N MET A 128 -5.78 -8.94 9.74
CA MET A 128 -5.52 -7.65 9.09
C MET A 128 -5.70 -7.72 7.57
N GLN A 129 -5.25 -8.79 6.94
CA GLN A 129 -5.45 -8.98 5.50
C GLN A 129 -6.93 -9.15 5.15
N ARG A 130 -7.61 -10.04 5.86
CA ARG A 130 -9.04 -10.33 5.66
C ARG A 130 -9.89 -9.07 5.76
N ASP A 131 -9.65 -8.26 6.79
CA ASP A 131 -10.45 -7.07 7.07
C ASP A 131 -10.37 -6.05 5.92
N ILE A 132 -9.22 -5.96 5.22
CA ILE A 132 -9.07 -5.11 4.03
C ILE A 132 -10.04 -5.54 2.93
N TYR A 133 -10.06 -6.84 2.59
CA TYR A 133 -10.95 -7.36 1.54
C TYR A 133 -12.41 -7.28 1.92
N LEU A 134 -12.76 -7.69 3.15
CA LEU A 134 -14.15 -7.71 3.60
C LEU A 134 -14.74 -6.31 3.59
N THR A 135 -14.06 -5.32 4.18
CA THR A 135 -14.63 -3.97 4.20
C THR A 135 -14.63 -3.32 2.81
N ARG A 136 -13.67 -3.62 1.92
CA ARG A 136 -13.76 -3.15 0.52
C ARG A 136 -15.00 -3.73 -0.18
N ARG A 137 -15.22 -5.04 -0.05
CA ARG A 137 -16.40 -5.73 -0.60
C ARG A 137 -17.71 -5.19 -0.04
N GLU A 138 -17.81 -4.99 1.27
CA GLU A 138 -18.99 -4.40 1.93
C GLU A 138 -19.32 -3.00 1.41
N LYS A 139 -18.32 -2.27 0.89
CA LYS A 139 -18.48 -0.94 0.29
C LYS A 139 -18.64 -0.96 -1.23
N GLY A 140 -18.72 -2.15 -1.84
CA GLY A 140 -18.83 -2.30 -3.29
C GLY A 140 -17.61 -1.78 -4.04
N LYS A 141 -16.41 -1.83 -3.43
CA LYS A 141 -15.16 -1.40 -4.03
C LYS A 141 -14.17 -2.56 -4.13
N ASP A 142 -13.36 -2.56 -5.18
CA ASP A 142 -12.28 -3.54 -5.37
C ASP A 142 -10.94 -3.03 -4.82
N ILE A 143 -9.93 -3.88 -4.69
CA ILE A 143 -8.55 -3.40 -4.48
C ILE A 143 -8.01 -2.99 -5.85
N ALA A 144 -7.43 -1.79 -5.95
CA ALA A 144 -6.98 -1.24 -7.24
C ALA A 144 -5.89 -2.13 -7.84
N VAL A 145 -4.90 -2.47 -7.01
CA VAL A 145 -3.85 -3.44 -7.36
C VAL A 145 -3.45 -4.21 -6.12
N ASP A 146 -3.26 -5.52 -6.29
CA ASP A 146 -2.80 -6.43 -5.25
C ASP A 146 -1.53 -7.15 -5.73
N VAL A 147 -0.40 -6.87 -5.07
CA VAL A 147 0.94 -7.35 -5.45
C VAL A 147 1.44 -8.39 -4.46
N GLN A 148 2.08 -9.45 -4.94
CA GLN A 148 2.86 -10.35 -4.10
C GLN A 148 4.30 -9.84 -3.97
N LEU A 149 4.89 -9.97 -2.77
CA LEU A 149 6.30 -9.62 -2.61
C LEU A 149 7.19 -10.48 -3.53
N GLN A 150 6.83 -11.76 -3.71
CA GLN A 150 7.54 -12.67 -4.59
C GLN A 150 7.46 -12.23 -6.06
N ASP A 151 6.30 -11.76 -6.54
CA ASP A 151 6.16 -11.22 -7.90
C ASP A 151 7.07 -10.01 -8.12
N TYR A 152 7.24 -9.18 -7.10
CA TYR A 152 8.19 -8.06 -7.16
C TYR A 152 9.64 -8.55 -7.23
N ILE A 153 9.98 -9.63 -6.51
CA ILE A 153 11.32 -10.22 -6.53
C ILE A 153 11.62 -10.86 -7.89
N ASP A 154 10.67 -11.66 -8.40
CA ASP A 154 10.85 -12.46 -9.60
C ASP A 154 10.71 -11.61 -10.88
N LYS A 155 9.80 -10.63 -10.87
CA LYS A 155 9.44 -9.80 -12.03
C LYS A 155 9.23 -8.33 -11.61
N PRO A 156 10.29 -7.63 -11.15
CA PRO A 156 10.18 -6.28 -10.59
C PRO A 156 9.56 -5.28 -11.56
N GLU A 157 9.88 -5.36 -12.86
CA GLU A 157 9.33 -4.46 -13.88
C GLU A 157 7.81 -4.59 -14.01
N ALA A 158 7.29 -5.83 -14.04
CA ALA A 158 5.86 -6.08 -14.13
C ALA A 158 5.12 -5.56 -12.89
N ALA A 159 5.70 -5.74 -11.70
CA ALA A 159 5.14 -5.22 -10.46
C ALA A 159 5.15 -3.67 -10.41
N VAL A 160 6.23 -3.03 -10.87
CA VAL A 160 6.32 -1.56 -10.94
C VAL A 160 5.29 -1.00 -11.93
N ILE A 161 5.10 -1.65 -13.08
CA ILE A 161 4.09 -1.26 -14.08
C ILE A 161 2.67 -1.44 -13.53
N SER A 162 2.37 -2.55 -12.85
CA SER A 162 1.03 -2.76 -12.29
C SER A 162 0.70 -1.68 -11.27
N ILE A 163 1.65 -1.31 -10.40
CA ILE A 163 1.45 -0.25 -9.41
C ILE A 163 1.20 1.11 -10.07
N GLY A 164 1.86 1.40 -11.20
CA GLY A 164 1.66 2.65 -11.94
C GLY A 164 0.32 2.75 -12.67
N ARG A 165 -0.39 1.63 -12.83
CA ARG A 165 -1.74 1.56 -13.45
C ARG A 165 -2.88 1.52 -12.44
N ALA A 166 -2.55 1.46 -11.15
CA ALA A 166 -3.50 1.43 -10.04
C ALA A 166 -4.10 2.81 -9.78
#